data_AF-A0A0R1HYG9-F1
#
_entry.id   AF-A0A0R1HYG9-F1
#
_cell.length_a   1.000
_cell.length_b   1.000
_cell.length_c   1.000
_cell.angle_alpha   90.00
_cell.angle_beta   90.00
_cell.angle_gamma   90.00
#
_symmetry.space_group_name_H-M   'P 1'
#
loop_
_entity.id
_entity.type
_entity.pdbx_description
1 polymer ?
#
loop_
_entity_poly.entity_id
_entity_poly.type
_entity_poly.pdbx_seq_one_letter_code
_entity_poly.pdbx_strand_id
1 'polypeptide(L)'
;MDNLFDVLKMVNVNHRGFASKQVVITDLAGKPNGLLTDLFRDTVSNIHLFLDMAQLESADDVLTALADHTPLPDDVLDEYAKILKEPLLKINFAPQKGQIELVVRG
;
A
#
# COMPACT_ATOMS: atom_id res chain seq x y z
N MET A 1 -10.56 8.80 3.29
CA MET A 1 -9.84 7.61 3.78
C MET A 1 -10.46 6.43 3.07
N ASP A 2 -10.24 6.38 1.77
CA ASP A 2 -11.10 5.67 0.83
C ASP A 2 -10.28 4.64 0.04
N ASN A 3 -8.95 4.72 0.07
CA ASN A 3 -8.03 3.87 -0.69
C ASN A 3 -6.79 3.45 0.11
N LEU A 4 -5.93 2.65 -0.51
CA LEU A 4 -4.72 2.14 0.12
C LEU A 4 -3.64 3.21 0.37
N PHE A 5 -3.60 4.32 -0.39
CA PHE A 5 -2.74 5.46 -0.06
C PHE A 5 -3.11 6.08 1.29
N ASP A 6 -4.40 6.30 1.55
CA ASP A 6 -4.86 6.90 2.80
C ASP A 6 -4.47 6.06 4.03
N VAL A 7 -4.42 4.72 3.87
CA VAL A 7 -3.92 3.81 4.90
C VAL A 7 -2.45 4.09 5.21
N LEU A 8 -1.61 4.26 4.18
CA LEU A 8 -0.19 4.52 4.35
C LEU A 8 0.07 5.86 5.06
N LYS A 9 -0.74 6.87 4.79
CA LYS A 9 -0.61 8.20 5.42
C LYS A 9 -1.07 8.18 6.88
N MET A 10 -2.09 7.40 7.23
CA MET A 10 -2.78 7.51 8.52
C MET A 10 -2.45 6.39 9.53
N VAL A 11 -2.10 5.18 9.07
CA VAL A 11 -1.95 4.02 9.94
C VAL A 11 -0.50 3.83 10.36
N ASN A 12 -0.28 3.86 11.68
CA ASN A 12 1.00 3.54 12.30
C ASN A 12 0.87 2.33 13.22
N VAL A 13 1.89 1.48 13.22
CA VAL A 13 1.99 0.29 14.06
C VAL A 13 3.22 0.45 14.94
N ASN A 14 3.04 0.42 16.27
CA ASN A 14 4.13 0.66 17.23
C ASN A 14 4.88 1.98 16.97
N HIS A 15 4.14 3.05 16.66
CA HIS A 15 4.69 4.38 16.32
C HIS A 15 5.61 4.39 15.09
N ARG A 16 5.55 3.37 14.25
CA ARG A 16 6.25 3.29 12.97
C ARG A 16 5.24 3.21 11.83
N GLY A 17 5.63 3.74 10.68
CA GLY A 17 4.88 3.58 9.44
C GLY A 17 4.67 2.11 9.09
N PHE A 18 3.88 1.89 8.05
CA PHE A 18 3.40 0.57 7.67
C PHE A 18 4.54 -0.41 7.32
N ALA A 19 4.78 -1.44 8.15
CA ALA A 19 5.81 -2.43 7.85
C ALA A 19 5.32 -3.40 6.76
N SER A 20 5.81 -3.24 5.52
CA SER A 20 5.35 -3.99 4.33
C SER A 20 5.21 -5.51 4.58
N LYS A 21 6.14 -6.13 5.31
CA LYS A 21 6.14 -7.57 5.61
C LYS A 21 4.98 -8.08 6.47
N GLN A 22 4.30 -7.21 7.22
CA GLN A 22 3.19 -7.60 8.10
C GLN A 22 1.83 -7.49 7.42
N VAL A 23 1.79 -7.04 6.17
CA VAL A 23 0.55 -6.70 5.46
C VAL A 23 0.15 -7.84 4.55
N VAL A 24 -1.15 -8.14 4.52
CA VAL A 24 -1.77 -9.04 3.55
C VAL A 24 -2.98 -8.34 2.96
N ILE A 25 -3.13 -8.38 1.64
CA ILE A 25 -4.36 -7.96 0.97
C ILE A 25 -5.32 -9.15 0.95
N THR A 26 -6.57 -8.95 1.38
CA THR A 26 -7.60 -10.01 1.35
C THR A 26 -8.88 -9.53 0.68
N ASP A 27 -9.69 -10.48 0.22
CA ASP A 27 -11.08 -10.21 -0.16
C ASP A 27 -12.00 -10.09 1.08
N LEU A 28 -13.28 -9.86 0.84
CA LEU A 28 -14.31 -9.76 1.89
C LEU A 28 -14.45 -11.04 2.74
N ALA A 29 -14.17 -12.21 2.17
CA ALA A 29 -14.20 -13.50 2.84
C ALA A 29 -12.92 -13.81 3.62
N GLY A 30 -11.91 -12.93 3.56
CA GLY A 30 -10.61 -13.12 4.21
C GLY A 30 -9.67 -14.03 3.44
N LYS A 31 -9.95 -14.31 2.15
CA LYS A 31 -9.04 -15.06 1.29
C LYS A 31 -7.86 -14.16 0.92
N PRO A 32 -6.60 -14.59 1.16
CA PRO A 32 -5.43 -13.82 0.76
C PRO A 32 -5.32 -13.67 -0.76
N ASN A 33 -4.99 -12.47 -1.22
CA ASN A 33 -4.58 -12.19 -2.58
C ASN A 33 -3.06 -11.99 -2.61
N GLY A 34 -2.32 -13.05 -2.95
CA GLY A 34 -0.85 -13.03 -2.96
C GLY A 34 -0.28 -12.00 -3.93
N LEU A 35 -0.86 -11.89 -5.13
CA LEU A 35 -0.40 -10.95 -6.16
C LEU A 35 -0.53 -9.50 -5.69
N LEU A 36 -1.72 -9.11 -5.20
CA LEU A 36 -1.92 -7.75 -4.68
C LEU A 36 -1.10 -7.49 -3.41
N THR A 37 -0.86 -8.52 -2.59
CA THR A 37 0.00 -8.42 -1.41
C THR A 37 1.44 -8.11 -1.81
N ASP A 38 1.97 -8.82 -2.80
CA ASP A 38 3.34 -8.61 -3.27
C ASP A 38 3.48 -7.25 -3.97
N LEU A 39 2.49 -6.86 -4.80
CA LEU A 39 2.44 -5.55 -5.44
C LEU A 39 2.41 -4.42 -4.40
N PHE A 40 1.51 -4.48 -3.41
CA PHE A 40 1.44 -3.48 -2.35
C PHE A 40 2.74 -3.38 -1.57
N ARG A 41 3.36 -4.53 -1.25
CA ARG A 41 4.65 -4.56 -0.53
C ARG A 41 5.77 -3.92 -1.33
N ASP A 42 5.81 -4.17 -2.63
CA ASP A 42 6.79 -3.58 -3.54
C ASP A 42 6.60 -2.07 -3.67
N THR A 43 5.36 -1.61 -3.87
CA THR A 43 5.01 -0.18 -3.89
C THR A 43 5.43 0.51 -2.59
N VAL A 44 5.07 -0.04 -1.42
CA VAL A 44 5.44 0.53 -0.11
C VAL A 44 6.95 0.54 0.10
N SER A 45 7.65 -0.49 -0.38
CA SER A 45 9.11 -0.54 -0.25
C SER A 45 9.78 0.54 -1.09
N ASN A 46 9.31 0.77 -2.32
CA ASN A 46 9.82 1.86 -3.16
C ASN A 46 9.51 3.24 -2.57
N ILE A 47 8.29 3.45 -2.08
CA ILE A 47 7.92 4.69 -1.38
C ILE A 47 8.88 4.96 -0.21
N HIS A 48 9.16 3.97 0.63
CA HIS A 48 10.06 4.16 1.76
C HIS A 48 11.52 4.41 1.38
N LEU A 49 11.96 3.94 0.21
CA LEU A 49 13.33 4.12 -0.24
C LEU A 49 13.56 5.50 -0.86
N PHE A 50 12.57 6.02 -1.58
CA PHE A 50 12.76 7.18 -2.46
C PHE A 50 11.99 8.41 -2.03
N LEU A 51 10.94 8.29 -1.22
CA LEU A 51 9.99 9.36 -0.96
C LEU A 51 9.84 9.72 0.52
N ASP A 52 9.53 10.98 0.78
CA ASP A 52 9.05 11.46 2.08
C ASP A 52 7.52 11.56 2.07
N MET A 53 6.86 10.60 2.71
CA MET A 53 5.39 10.54 2.80
C MET A 53 4.78 11.77 3.50
N ALA A 54 5.55 12.55 4.28
CA ALA A 54 5.04 13.78 4.88
C ALA A 54 4.69 14.85 3.84
N GLN A 55 5.31 14.80 2.66
CA GLN A 55 5.18 15.82 1.60
C GLN A 55 4.17 15.45 0.49
N LEU A 56 3.56 14.27 0.57
CA LEU A 56 2.65 13.73 -0.45
C LEU A 56 1.20 13.78 0.03
N GLU A 57 0.30 14.30 -0.79
CA GLU A 57 -1.10 14.53 -0.42
C GLU A 57 -2.07 13.57 -1.13
N SER A 58 -1.61 12.87 -2.17
CA SER A 58 -2.42 11.93 -2.93
C SER A 58 -1.61 10.75 -3.51
N ALA A 59 -2.33 9.73 -3.97
CA ALA A 59 -1.74 8.63 -4.74
C ALA A 59 -1.08 9.11 -6.05
N ASP A 60 -1.61 10.17 -6.68
CA ASP A 60 -1.02 10.72 -7.91
C ASP A 60 0.32 11.40 -7.62
N ASP A 61 0.44 12.12 -6.49
CA ASP A 61 1.72 12.72 -6.07
C ASP A 61 2.79 11.65 -5.84
N VAL A 62 2.40 10.50 -5.27
CA VAL A 62 3.31 9.36 -5.10
C VAL A 62 3.81 8.86 -6.46
N LEU A 63 2.91 8.69 -7.43
CA LEU A 63 3.27 8.18 -8.76
C LEU A 63 4.19 9.15 -9.50
N THR A 64 3.89 10.45 -9.45
CA THR A 64 4.76 11.49 -10.03
C THR A 64 6.13 11.49 -9.36
N ALA A 65 6.19 11.44 -8.04
CA ALA A 65 7.46 11.44 -7.32
C ALA A 65 8.28 10.16 -7.57
N LEU A 66 7.63 8.99 -7.71
CA LEU A 66 8.31 7.76 -8.11
C LEU A 66 8.87 7.86 -9.52
N ALA A 67 8.10 8.40 -10.48
CA ALA A 67 8.56 8.60 -11.85
C ALA A 67 9.77 9.55 -11.93
N ASP A 68 9.78 10.60 -11.09
CA ASP A 68 10.87 11.60 -11.07
C ASP A 68 12.15 11.10 -10.38
N HIS A 69 12.02 10.18 -9.41
CA HIS A 69 13.13 9.75 -8.56
C HIS A 69 13.63 8.33 -8.83
N THR A 70 12.97 7.57 -9.71
CA THR A 70 13.31 6.18 -10.00
C THR A 70 13.27 5.89 -11.50
N PRO A 71 14.05 4.91 -11.99
CA PRO A 71 13.99 4.47 -13.39
C PRO A 71 12.86 3.45 -13.62
N LEU A 72 11.78 3.49 -12.84
CA LEU A 72 10.66 2.55 -12.99
C LEU A 72 9.97 2.79 -14.34
N PRO A 73 9.68 1.74 -15.12
CA PRO A 73 8.95 1.88 -16.37
C PRO A 73 7.46 2.16 -16.14
N ASP A 74 6.82 2.78 -17.13
CA ASP A 74 5.43 3.26 -17.05
C ASP A 74 4.42 2.14 -16.70
N ASP A 75 4.66 0.93 -17.19
CA ASP A 75 3.82 -0.24 -16.90
C ASP A 75 3.84 -0.62 -15.40
N VAL A 76 4.98 -0.46 -14.73
CA VAL A 76 5.09 -0.68 -13.28
C VAL A 76 4.37 0.44 -12.52
N LEU A 77 4.51 1.69 -12.97
CA LEU A 77 3.79 2.82 -12.38
C LEU A 77 2.27 2.66 -12.53
N ASP A 78 1.79 2.12 -13.65
CA ASP A 78 0.38 1.80 -13.86
C ASP A 78 -0.12 0.73 -12.87
N GLU A 79 0.67 -0.31 -12.59
CA GLU A 79 0.32 -1.30 -11.55
C GLU A 79 0.31 -0.68 -10.15
N TYR A 80 1.28 0.19 -9.83
CA TYR A 80 1.30 0.91 -8.56
C TYR A 80 0.07 1.83 -8.42
N ALA A 81 -0.36 2.46 -9.52
CA ALA A 81 -1.55 3.30 -9.53
C ALA A 81 -2.80 2.50 -9.16
N LYS A 82 -2.95 1.30 -9.72
CA LYS A 82 -4.07 0.41 -9.41
C LYS A 82 -4.14 0.09 -7.92
N ILE A 83 -3.01 -0.30 -7.31
CA ILE A 83 -3.02 -0.67 -5.89
C ILE A 83 -3.19 0.56 -4.98
N LEU A 84 -2.53 1.69 -5.24
CA LEU A 84 -2.64 2.88 -4.37
C LEU A 84 -4.05 3.47 -4.39
N LYS A 85 -4.74 3.37 -5.53
CA LYS A 85 -6.10 3.88 -5.72
C LYS A 85 -7.19 2.84 -5.42
N GLU A 86 -6.81 1.59 -5.13
CA GLU A 86 -7.77 0.53 -4.82
C GLU A 86 -8.58 0.90 -3.57
N PRO A 87 -9.92 0.87 -3.64
CA PRO A 87 -10.75 1.22 -2.51
C PRO A 87 -10.55 0.31 -1.30
N LEU A 88 -10.29 0.89 -0.14
CA LEU A 88 -10.19 0.17 1.11
C LEU A 88 -11.58 -0.01 1.72
N LEU A 89 -11.95 -1.25 2.01
CA LEU A 89 -13.23 -1.56 2.64
C LEU A 89 -13.13 -1.66 4.17
N LYS A 90 -12.07 -2.30 4.67
CA LYS A 90 -11.81 -2.47 6.10
C LYS A 90 -10.34 -2.83 6.34
N ILE A 91 -9.92 -2.62 7.59
CA ILE A 91 -8.63 -3.06 8.11
C ILE A 91 -8.90 -4.08 9.22
N ASN A 92 -8.40 -5.31 9.07
CA ASN A 92 -8.39 -6.26 10.18
C ASN A 92 -7.00 -6.32 10.81
N PHE A 93 -6.97 -6.47 12.13
CA PHE A 93 -5.75 -6.83 12.85
C PHE A 93 -5.85 -8.30 13.20
N ALA A 94 -4.91 -9.10 12.69
CA ALA A 94 -4.81 -10.53 12.95
C ALA A 94 -3.62 -10.81 13.89
N PRO A 95 -3.74 -10.49 15.20
CA PRO A 95 -2.62 -10.54 16.14
C PRO A 95 -2.03 -11.95 16.29
N GLN A 96 -2.86 -13.00 16.19
CA GLN A 96 -2.39 -14.39 16.22
C GLN A 96 -1.48 -14.75 15.04
N LYS A 97 -1.63 -14.07 13.89
CA LYS A 97 -0.77 -14.22 12.71
C LYS A 97 0.35 -13.19 12.66
N GLY A 98 0.34 -12.19 13.55
CA GLY A 98 1.23 -11.03 13.48
C GLY A 98 1.04 -10.19 12.21
N GLN A 99 -0.20 -10.12 11.70
CA GLN A 99 -0.52 -9.51 10.40
C GLN A 99 -1.60 -8.43 10.49
N ILE A 100 -1.58 -7.53 9.52
CA ILE A 100 -2.64 -6.58 9.22
C ILE A 100 -3.22 -6.94 7.86
N GLU A 101 -4.53 -7.09 7.80
CA GLU A 101 -5.26 -7.43 6.58
C GLU A 101 -5.93 -6.16 6.04
N LEU A 102 -5.52 -5.72 4.86
CA LEU A 102 -6.20 -4.64 4.13
C LEU A 102 -7.20 -5.29 3.18
N VAL A 103 -8.48 -4.98 3.37
CA VAL A 103 -9.54 -5.67 2.65
C VAL A 103 -10.05 -4.80 1.52
N VAL A 104 -10.03 -5.38 0.34
CA VAL A 104 -10.44 -4.78 -0.93
C VAL A 104 -11.57 -5.60 -1.55
N ARG A 105 -12.20 -5.12 -2.64
CA ARG A 105 -13.30 -5.86 -3.28
C ARG A 105 -12.82 -7.15 -3.97
N GLY A 106 -11.56 -7.17 -4.39
CA GLY A 106 -10.93 -8.29 -5.09
C GLY A 106 -11.02 -8.13 -6.60
#